data_AF-A0A925Z2X5-F1
#
_entry.id   AF-A0A925Z2X5-F1
#
_cell.length_a   1.000
_cell.length_b   1.000
_cell.length_c   1.000
_cell.angle_alpha   90.00
_cell.angle_beta   90.00
_cell.angle_gamma   90.00
#
_symmetry.space_group_name_H-M   'P 1'
#
loop_
_entity.id
_entity.type
_entity.pdbx_description
1 polymer ?
#
loop_
_entity_poly.entity_id
_entity_poly.type
_entity_poly.pdbx_seq_one_letter_code
_entity_poly.pdbx_strand_id
1 'polypeptide(L)'
;FRRELCRARTFGFMRDVKKLWACGRALGASLDNTVAVGEDRIMNPEGLRFKDEFARHKALDAVGDLSLAGAPILGAFRSVRGGHKLNSMMLHALFAAKSAWDVVETATARPRNREVVGHADIGFGIPQPAFAPQKA
;
A
#
# COMPACT_ATOMS: atom_id res chain seq x y z
N PHE A 1 12.75 2.95 3.41
CA PHE A 1 11.32 3.06 3.80
C PHE A 1 10.99 4.31 4.63
N ARG A 2 11.38 4.40 5.92
CA ARG A 2 10.91 5.46 6.84
C ARG A 2 11.19 6.90 6.38
N ARG A 3 12.34 7.16 5.76
CA ARG A 3 12.72 8.51 5.33
C ARG A 3 12.16 8.85 3.95
N GLU A 4 12.02 7.85 3.09
CA GLU A 4 11.87 8.06 1.65
C GLU A 4 10.49 7.69 1.09
N LEU A 5 9.73 6.80 1.72
CA LEU A 5 8.49 6.27 1.14
C LEU A 5 7.28 6.49 2.03
N CYS A 6 7.38 6.22 3.34
CA CYS A 6 6.20 6.08 4.20
C CYS A 6 5.37 7.37 4.38
N ARG A 7 5.92 8.54 4.05
CA ARG A 7 5.23 9.83 4.15
C ARG A 7 4.53 10.26 2.86
N ALA A 8 4.69 9.52 1.75
CA ALA A 8 4.10 9.88 0.46
C ALA A 8 2.59 9.62 0.47
N ARG A 9 1.81 10.69 0.31
CA ARG A 9 0.35 10.64 0.34
C ARG A 9 -0.24 10.04 -0.93
N THR A 10 -1.46 9.51 -0.78
CA THR A 10 -2.29 9.20 -1.95
C THR A 10 -2.71 10.46 -2.67
N PHE A 11 -3.21 10.33 -3.89
CA PHE A 11 -3.52 11.46 -4.75
C PHE A 11 -4.71 11.21 -5.65
N GLY A 12 -5.40 12.28 -6.03
CA GLY A 12 -6.56 12.24 -6.92
C GLY A 12 -6.79 13.56 -7.64
N PHE A 13 -7.59 13.53 -8.69
CA PHE A 13 -7.92 14.72 -9.47
C PHE A 13 -9.20 15.38 -8.97
N MET A 14 -9.21 16.71 -8.86
CA MET A 14 -10.38 17.48 -8.42
C MET A 14 -11.62 17.25 -9.29
N ARG A 15 -11.43 17.12 -10.60
CA ARG A 15 -12.51 16.83 -11.56
C ARG A 15 -13.25 15.52 -11.30
N ASP A 16 -12.60 14.56 -10.63
CA ASP A 16 -13.15 13.23 -10.38
C ASP A 16 -13.84 13.12 -9.00
N VAL A 17 -13.62 14.08 -8.10
CA VAL A 17 -14.13 14.04 -6.71
C VAL A 17 -15.65 13.89 -6.68
N LYS A 18 -16.39 14.72 -7.44
CA LYS A 18 -17.86 14.66 -7.48
C LYS A 18 -18.37 13.29 -7.93
N LYS A 19 -17.72 12.68 -8.92
CA LYS A 19 -18.07 11.34 -9.42
C LYS A 19 -17.77 10.28 -8.38
N LEU A 20 -16.60 10.34 -7.74
CA LEU A 20 -16.21 9.39 -6.70
C LEU A 20 -17.18 9.42 -5.50
N TRP A 21 -17.55 10.61 -5.04
CA TRP A 21 -18.52 10.78 -3.96
C TRP A 21 -19.92 10.28 -4.32
N ALA A 22 -20.38 10.56 -5.54
CA ALA A 22 -21.65 10.02 -6.03
C ALA A 22 -21.67 8.47 -6.06
N CYS A 23 -20.52 7.84 -6.25
CA CYS A 23 -20.35 6.39 -6.17
C CYS A 23 -20.00 5.87 -4.76
N GLY A 24 -20.06 6.70 -3.72
CA GLY A 24 -19.73 6.31 -2.35
C GLY A 24 -18.24 6.02 -2.09
N ARG A 25 -17.34 6.54 -2.94
CA ARG A 25 -15.88 6.35 -2.84
C ARG A 25 -15.22 7.64 -2.38
N ALA A 26 -14.03 7.53 -1.78
CA ALA A 26 -13.20 8.67 -1.35
C ALA A 26 -13.93 9.68 -0.42
N LEU A 27 -14.91 9.20 0.37
CA LEU A 27 -15.71 10.04 1.26
C LEU A 27 -14.90 10.67 2.40
N GLY A 28 -13.80 10.03 2.81
CA GLY A 28 -12.88 10.55 3.82
C GLY A 28 -11.68 11.34 3.25
N ALA A 29 -11.67 11.62 1.94
CA ALA A 29 -10.57 12.35 1.32
C ALA A 29 -10.61 13.83 1.74
N SER A 30 -9.48 14.34 2.22
CA SER A 30 -9.27 15.75 2.55
C SER A 30 -7.89 16.21 2.05
N LEU A 31 -7.66 17.52 2.06
CA LEU A 31 -6.34 18.08 1.71
C LEU A 31 -5.24 17.65 2.71
N ASP A 32 -5.60 17.26 3.93
CA ASP A 32 -4.63 16.82 4.94
C ASP A 32 -4.05 15.43 4.63
N ASN A 33 -4.87 14.56 4.04
CA ASN A 33 -4.52 13.15 3.81
C ASN A 33 -4.25 12.80 2.33
N THR A 34 -4.73 13.64 1.39
CA THR A 34 -4.68 13.38 -0.05
C THR A 34 -4.07 14.56 -0.78
N VAL A 35 -3.18 14.28 -1.74
CA VAL A 35 -2.72 15.29 -2.70
C VAL A 35 -3.81 15.48 -3.75
N ALA A 36 -4.40 16.67 -3.77
CA ALA A 36 -5.45 17.03 -4.70
C ALA A 36 -4.87 17.76 -5.93
N VAL A 37 -5.00 17.15 -7.09
CA VAL A 37 -4.50 17.66 -8.37
C VAL A 37 -5.63 18.42 -9.07
N GLY A 38 -5.47 19.73 -9.20
CA GLY A 38 -6.34 20.59 -10.00
C GLY A 38 -6.06 20.46 -11.50
N GLU A 39 -6.57 21.41 -12.30
CA GLU A 39 -6.28 21.45 -13.74
C GLU A 39 -4.82 21.83 -14.00
N ASP A 40 -4.36 22.92 -13.37
CA ASP A 40 -3.02 23.48 -13.63
C ASP A 40 -2.09 23.49 -12.41
N ARG A 41 -2.57 23.03 -11.24
CA ARG A 41 -1.78 23.11 -9.99
C ARG A 41 -2.14 22.06 -8.95
N ILE A 42 -1.26 21.91 -7.96
CA ILE A 42 -1.56 21.20 -6.71
C ILE A 42 -2.41 22.10 -5.82
N MET A 43 -3.48 21.55 -5.24
CA MET A 43 -4.45 22.31 -4.43
C MET A 43 -4.08 22.38 -2.95
N ASN A 44 -3.21 21.50 -2.47
CA ASN A 44 -2.69 21.48 -1.11
C ASN A 44 -1.88 22.77 -0.83
N PRO A 45 -2.25 23.60 0.15
CA PRO A 45 -1.55 24.86 0.45
C PRO A 45 -0.06 24.70 0.77
N GLU A 46 0.30 23.60 1.44
CA GLU A 46 1.66 23.21 1.78
C GLU A 46 2.43 22.55 0.63
N GLY A 47 1.75 22.29 -0.49
CA GLY A 47 2.31 21.63 -1.66
C GLY A 47 2.61 20.14 -1.44
N LEU A 48 3.69 19.67 -2.05
CA LEU A 48 4.14 18.28 -1.97
C LEU A 48 5.19 18.09 -0.86
N ARG A 49 5.15 16.93 -0.21
CA ARG A 49 6.18 16.51 0.76
C ARG A 49 7.48 16.10 0.08
N PHE A 50 7.37 15.64 -1.17
CA PHE A 50 8.48 15.23 -2.03
C PHE A 50 8.24 15.74 -3.44
N LYS A 51 9.31 16.11 -4.16
CA LYS A 51 9.21 16.52 -5.57
C LYS A 51 8.58 15.45 -6.47
N ASP A 52 8.79 14.19 -6.12
CA ASP A 52 8.37 12.97 -6.79
C ASP A 52 7.32 12.17 -5.97
N GLU A 53 6.52 12.85 -5.13
CA GLU A 53 5.58 12.22 -4.18
C GLU A 53 4.63 11.20 -4.84
N PHE A 54 4.17 11.47 -6.07
CA PHE A 54 3.30 10.55 -6.82
C PHE A 54 3.98 9.20 -7.11
N ALA A 55 5.23 9.21 -7.57
CA ALA A 55 5.98 8.00 -7.87
C ALA A 55 6.34 7.24 -6.58
N ARG A 56 6.71 7.97 -5.53
CA ARG A 56 6.95 7.38 -4.19
C ARG A 56 5.70 6.72 -3.62
N HIS A 57 4.53 7.33 -3.79
CA HIS A 57 3.28 6.71 -3.37
C HIS A 57 3.00 5.42 -4.14
N LYS A 58 3.29 5.36 -5.45
CA LYS A 58 3.18 4.10 -6.21
C LYS A 58 4.19 3.03 -5.80
N ALA A 59 5.39 3.42 -5.39
CA ALA A 59 6.31 2.48 -4.76
C ALA A 59 5.79 2.03 -3.38
N LEU A 60 5.17 2.92 -2.60
CA LEU A 60 4.55 2.59 -1.32
C LEU A 60 3.37 1.61 -1.48
N ASP A 61 2.49 1.85 -2.46
CA ASP A 61 1.41 0.94 -2.86
C ASP A 61 1.96 -0.46 -3.17
N ALA A 62 3.00 -0.53 -4.01
CA ALA A 62 3.63 -1.80 -4.36
C ALA A 62 4.24 -2.53 -3.15
N VAL A 63 4.86 -1.82 -2.21
CA VAL A 63 5.35 -2.43 -0.96
C VAL A 63 4.20 -3.05 -0.16
N GLY A 64 3.05 -2.36 -0.08
CA GLY A 64 1.85 -2.90 0.56
C GLY A 64 1.31 -4.12 -0.17
N ASP A 65 1.14 -4.04 -1.48
CA ASP A 65 0.63 -5.16 -2.29
C ASP A 65 1.54 -6.41 -2.19
N LEU A 66 2.86 -6.23 -2.28
CA LEU A 66 3.84 -7.31 -2.17
C LEU A 66 3.90 -7.93 -0.77
N SER A 67 3.54 -7.18 0.28
CA SER A 67 3.47 -7.72 1.64
C SER A 67 2.40 -8.80 1.82
N LEU A 68 1.42 -8.87 0.90
CA LEU A 68 0.40 -9.92 0.87
C LEU A 68 0.95 -11.28 0.42
N ALA A 69 2.23 -11.35 0.05
CA ALA A 69 2.94 -12.60 -0.25
C ALA A 69 3.05 -13.56 0.94
N GLY A 70 2.75 -13.11 2.17
CA GLY A 70 2.82 -13.92 3.39
C GLY A 70 4.21 -14.00 4.03
N ALA A 71 5.27 -13.66 3.29
CA ALA A 71 6.63 -13.51 3.79
C ALA A 71 7.36 -12.39 3.04
N PRO A 72 8.42 -11.78 3.62
CA PRO A 72 9.26 -10.83 2.91
C PRO A 72 9.87 -11.44 1.65
N ILE A 73 9.68 -10.79 0.51
CA ILE A 73 10.29 -11.22 -0.76
C ILE A 73 11.74 -10.72 -0.80
N LEU A 74 12.67 -11.64 -0.98
CA LEU A 74 14.07 -11.34 -1.28
C LEU A 74 14.25 -11.36 -2.80
N GLY A 75 14.17 -10.19 -3.43
CA GLY A 75 14.29 -10.07 -4.88
C GLY A 75 14.19 -8.63 -5.37
N ALA A 76 14.38 -8.44 -6.67
CA ALA A 76 14.21 -7.15 -7.32
C ALA A 76 12.78 -7.03 -7.89
N PHE A 77 12.05 -5.99 -7.48
CA PHE A 77 10.75 -5.67 -8.04
C PHE A 77 10.85 -4.48 -8.98
N ARG A 78 10.32 -4.64 -10.21
CA ARG A 78 10.21 -3.56 -11.19
C ARG A 78 8.79 -3.54 -11.74
N SER A 79 8.20 -2.36 -11.79
CA SER A 79 6.87 -2.15 -12.35
C SER A 79 6.85 -0.87 -13.18
N VAL A 80 6.16 -0.92 -14.32
CA VAL A 80 6.01 0.21 -15.25
C VAL A 80 4.53 0.49 -15.38
N ARG A 81 4.08 1.65 -14.87
CA ARG A 81 2.66 2.03 -14.81
C ARG A 81 1.77 0.98 -14.11
N GLY A 82 2.33 0.26 -13.13
CA GLY A 82 1.58 -0.72 -12.36
C GLY A 82 0.60 -0.09 -11.38
N GLY A 83 -0.39 -0.89 -11.00
CA GLY A 83 -1.30 -0.62 -9.90
C GLY A 83 -1.68 -1.92 -9.20
N HIS A 84 -2.53 -1.84 -8.18
CA HIS A 84 -2.85 -2.97 -7.30
C HIS A 84 -3.22 -4.27 -8.04
N LYS A 85 -4.05 -4.17 -9.09
CA LYS A 85 -4.42 -5.34 -9.90
C LYS A 85 -3.22 -6.03 -10.55
N LEU A 86 -2.31 -5.26 -11.15
CA LEU A 86 -1.13 -5.83 -11.81
C LEU A 86 -0.17 -6.44 -10.79
N ASN A 87 0.03 -5.78 -9.65
CA ASN A 87 0.88 -6.29 -8.57
C ASN A 87 0.33 -7.61 -8.01
N SER A 88 -0.98 -7.70 -7.78
CA SER A 88 -1.66 -8.94 -7.37
C SER A 88 -1.52 -10.05 -8.42
N MET A 89 -1.74 -9.74 -9.71
CA MET A 89 -1.56 -10.72 -10.80
C MET A 89 -0.12 -11.25 -10.87
N MET A 90 0.87 -10.38 -10.65
CA MET A 90 2.28 -10.76 -10.61
C MET A 90 2.57 -11.73 -9.46
N LEU A 91 2.04 -11.48 -8.25
CA LEU A 91 2.19 -12.41 -7.13
C LEU A 91 1.53 -13.77 -7.42
N HIS A 92 0.31 -13.75 -7.98
CA HIS A 92 -0.37 -15.00 -8.37
C HIS A 92 0.46 -15.80 -9.39
N ALA A 93 1.05 -15.12 -10.39
CA ALA A 93 1.92 -15.76 -11.38
C ALA A 93 3.20 -16.32 -10.75
N LEU A 94 3.84 -15.56 -9.85
CA LEU A 94 5.04 -15.99 -9.12
C LEU A 94 4.76 -17.27 -8.31
N PHE A 95 3.66 -17.32 -7.56
CA PHE A 95 3.33 -18.48 -6.75
C PHE A 95 2.83 -19.69 -7.55
N ALA A 96 2.22 -19.46 -8.71
CA ALA A 96 1.88 -20.56 -9.63
C ALA A 96 3.15 -21.24 -10.20
N ALA A 97 4.21 -20.46 -10.43
CA ALA A 97 5.49 -20.96 -10.90
C ALA A 97 6.38 -21.41 -9.73
N LYS A 98 6.14 -22.60 -9.17
CA LYS A 98 6.87 -23.14 -8.01
C LYS A 98 8.40 -23.22 -8.18
N SER A 99 8.91 -23.26 -9.41
CA SER A 99 10.35 -23.25 -9.69
C SER A 99 10.97 -21.84 -9.71
N ALA A 100 10.15 -20.78 -9.64
CA ALA A 100 10.60 -19.40 -9.71
C ALA A 100 10.97 -18.79 -8.35
N TRP A 101 10.75 -19.52 -7.26
CA TRP A 101 11.03 -19.05 -5.91
C TRP A 101 11.31 -20.23 -4.96
N ASP A 102 11.95 -19.92 -3.83
CA ASP A 102 12.17 -20.88 -2.74
C ASP A 102 12.04 -20.16 -1.39
N VAL A 103 11.72 -20.90 -0.33
CA VAL A 103 11.72 -20.38 1.04
C VAL A 103 13.11 -20.56 1.62
N VAL A 104 13.73 -19.44 2.00
CA VAL A 104 15.04 -19.45 2.66
C VAL A 104 14.95 -18.89 4.07
N GLU A 105 15.66 -19.52 4.99
CA GLU A 105 15.88 -18.98 6.33
C GLU A 105 17.07 -18.02 6.31
N THR A 106 16.87 -16.81 6.81
CA THR A 106 17.97 -15.85 6.94
C THR A 106 18.67 -16.04 8.29
N ALA A 107 19.99 -16.29 8.28
CA ALA A 107 20.80 -16.54 9.48
C ALA A 107 20.74 -15.42 10.54
N THR A 108 20.32 -14.21 10.15
CA THR A 108 20.03 -13.13 11.08
C THR A 108 18.54 -13.10 11.37
N ALA A 109 18.11 -13.84 12.39
CA ALA A 109 16.93 -13.45 13.14
C ALA A 109 17.20 -12.04 13.67
N ARG A 110 16.70 -11.01 12.99
CA ARG A 110 16.61 -9.68 13.59
C ARG A 110 15.76 -9.90 14.84
N PRO A 111 16.28 -9.71 16.06
CA PRO A 111 15.47 -9.93 17.25
C PRO A 111 14.21 -9.08 17.06
N ARG A 112 13.05 -9.72 17.06
CA ARG A 112 11.77 -9.02 17.13
C ARG A 112 11.63 -8.45 18.54
N ASN A 113 12.54 -7.56 18.93
CA ASN A 113 12.38 -6.70 20.10
C ASN A 113 11.37 -5.62 19.75
N ARG A 114 10.12 -6.05 19.66
CA ARG A 114 8.99 -5.28 20.11
C ARG A 114 8.13 -6.30 20.84
N GLU A 115 8.17 -6.24 22.16
CA GLU A 115 6.98 -6.56 22.93
C GLU A 115 5.84 -5.79 22.26
N VAL A 116 5.01 -6.51 21.52
CA VAL A 116 3.76 -5.98 21.02
C VAL A 116 2.86 -5.94 22.26
N VAL A 117 3.02 -4.90 23.08
CA VAL A 117 1.98 -4.51 24.02
C VAL A 117 0.92 -3.79 23.20
N GLY A 118 0.17 -4.59 22.46
CA GLY A 118 -0.97 -4.17 21.67
C GLY A 118 -1.92 -5.36 21.65
N HIS A 119 -3.08 -5.20 22.28
CA HIS A 119 -4.14 -6.20 22.30
C HIS A 119 -4.60 -6.54 20.88
N ALA A 120 -3.95 -7.52 20.26
CA ALA A 120 -4.45 -8.35 19.16
C ALA A 120 -3.30 -9.29 18.73
N ASP A 121 -3.09 -10.35 19.50
CA ASP A 121 -2.34 -11.50 19.02
C ASP A 121 -3.05 -12.10 17.82
N ILE A 122 -2.42 -12.09 16.65
CA ILE A 122 -2.73 -13.05 15.59
C ILE A 122 -1.43 -13.78 15.25
N GLY A 123 -1.23 -14.86 15.99
CA GLY A 123 -0.36 -15.96 15.60
C GLY A 123 -0.85 -16.62 14.32
N PHE A 124 0.08 -17.28 13.64
CA PHE A 124 -0.14 -18.03 12.41
C PHE A 124 -1.37 -18.94 12.45
N GLY A 125 -2.21 -18.88 11.41
CA GLY A 125 -3.04 -20.01 10.98
C GLY A 125 -4.44 -20.16 11.57
N ILE A 126 -5.32 -19.15 11.45
CA ILE A 126 -6.80 -19.32 11.47
C ILE A 126 -7.41 -18.26 10.52
N PRO A 127 -8.39 -18.61 9.64
CA PRO A 127 -9.04 -17.62 8.78
C PRO A 127 -9.91 -16.70 9.64
N GLN A 128 -9.56 -15.42 9.73
CA GLN A 128 -10.40 -14.43 10.40
C GLN A 128 -11.54 -14.00 9.46
N PRO A 129 -12.81 -14.15 9.85
CA PRO A 129 -13.92 -13.54 9.13
C PRO A 129 -13.84 -12.02 9.29
N ALA A 130 -13.63 -11.31 8.18
CA ALA A 130 -13.68 -9.85 8.16
C ALA A 130 -15.14 -9.39 8.27
N PHE A 131 -15.63 -9.18 9.49
CA PHE A 131 -16.86 -8.43 9.71
C PHE A 131 -16.59 -6.95 9.45
N ALA A 132 -17.13 -6.45 8.33
CA ALA A 132 -17.28 -5.03 8.06
C ALA A 132 -18.25 -4.39 9.08
N PRO A 133 -18.12 -3.08 9.39
CA PRO A 133 -19.04 -2.42 10.32
C PRO A 133 -20.48 -2.52 9.80
N GLN A 134 -21.35 -3.13 10.59
CA GLN A 134 -22.79 -3.08 10.36
C GLN A 134 -23.25 -1.62 10.57
N LYS A 135 -24.01 -1.12 9.60
CA LYS A 135 -24.78 0.12 9.72
C LYS A 135 -25.87 -0.04 10.78
N ALA A 136 -25.95 0.89 11.72
CA ALA A 136 -27.17 1.55 12.20
C ALA A 136 -26.76 2.81 12.94
#